data_AF-A0A806T0J8-F1
#
_entry.id   AF-A0A806T0J8-F1
#
_cell.length_a   1.000
_cell.length_b   1.000
_cell.length_c   1.000
_cell.angle_alpha   90.00
_cell.angle_beta   90.00
_cell.angle_gamma   90.00
#
_symmetry.space_group_name_H-M   'P 1'
#
loop_
_entity.id
_entity.type
_entity.pdbx_description
1 polymer ?
#
loop_
_entity_poly.entity_id
_entity_poly.type
_entity_poly.pdbx_seq_one_letter_code
_entity_poly.pdbx_strand_id
1 'polypeptide(L)' 'MQFMNENAFKFSVLMTIYKKEKAEYFDRALESLENQTVLPTQIVIVKDGPLNESLEDVIKIHLKLESSETD' A
#
# COMPACT_ATOMS: atom_id res chain seq x y z
N MET A 1 -23.37 13.11 15.98
CA MET A 1 -23.87 11.81 15.49
C MET A 1 -23.50 11.74 14.02
N GLN A 2 -22.36 11.13 13.71
CA GLN A 2 -21.83 11.08 12.35
C GLN A 2 -22.49 9.89 11.66
N PHE A 3 -23.30 10.17 10.64
CA PHE A 3 -23.86 9.13 9.77
C PHE A 3 -22.68 8.48 9.05
N MET A 4 -22.24 7.33 9.55
CA MET A 4 -21.45 6.39 8.78
C MET A 4 -22.37 5.87 7.68
N ASN A 5 -22.11 6.30 6.45
CA ASN A 5 -22.81 5.83 5.27
C ASN A 5 -22.64 4.30 5.20
N GLU A 6 -23.74 3.54 5.21
CA GLU A 6 -23.76 2.06 5.15
C GLU A 6 -23.28 1.49 3.80
N ASN A 7 -22.64 2.30 2.96
CA ASN A 7 -21.80 1.86 1.85
C ASN A 7 -20.44 2.58 1.96
N ALA A 8 -19.58 2.13 2.88
CA ALA A 8 -18.16 2.40 2.74
C ALA A 8 -17.74 1.81 1.39
N PHE A 9 -17.38 2.66 0.43
CA PHE A 9 -17.04 2.25 -0.93
C PHE A 9 -15.79 1.36 -0.84
N LYS A 10 -15.98 0.04 -0.82
CA LYS A 10 -14.88 -0.91 -0.72
C LYS A 10 -14.26 -1.07 -2.09
N PHE A 11 -12.98 -0.79 -2.17
CA PHE A 11 -12.20 -1.01 -3.37
C PHE A 11 -10.82 -1.52 -3.00
N SER A 12 -10.20 -2.19 -3.97
CA SER A 12 -8.81 -2.59 -3.89
C SER A 12 -8.00 -1.78 -4.89
N VAL A 13 -6.75 -1.48 -4.54
CA VAL A 13 -5.77 -0.94 -5.47
C VAL A 13 -4.84 -2.06 -5.89
N LEU A 14 -4.68 -2.24 -7.19
CA LEU A 14 -3.69 -3.15 -7.77
C LEU A 14 -2.57 -2.31 -8.37
N MET A 15 -1.33 -2.57 -7.97
CA MET A 15 -0.16 -1.94 -8.58
C MET A 15 0.93 -2.97 -8.89
N THR A 16 1.64 -2.76 -9.99
CA THR A 16 2.76 -3.60 -10.42
C THR A 16 4.07 -2.86 -10.17
N ILE A 17 5.05 -3.54 -9.59
CA ILE A 17 6.40 -3.02 -9.39
C ILE A 17 7.41 -3.95 -10.06
N TYR A 18 8.42 -3.38 -10.71
CA TYR A 18 9.51 -4.13 -11.34
C TYR A 18 10.86 -3.46 -11.10
N LYS A 19 11.94 -4.19 -11.35
CA LYS A 19 13.32 -3.82 -10.93
C LYS A 19 13.86 -2.45 -11.32
N LYS A 20 13.30 -1.76 -12.33
CA LYS A 20 13.82 -0.46 -12.78
C LYS A 20 13.15 0.73 -12.10
N GLU A 21 12.17 0.47 -11.25
CA GLU A 21 11.51 1.52 -10.47
C GLU A 21 12.43 2.08 -9.39
N LYS A 22 12.20 3.34 -9.02
CA LYS A 22 12.94 3.99 -7.94
C LYS A 22 12.20 3.75 -6.63
N ALA A 23 12.91 3.23 -5.63
CA ALA A 23 12.36 2.96 -4.30
C ALA A 23 11.68 4.19 -3.68
N GLU A 24 12.29 5.39 -3.80
CA GLU A 24 11.70 6.65 -3.31
C GLU A 24 10.32 6.94 -3.92
N TYR A 25 10.11 6.65 -5.21
CA TYR A 25 8.82 6.94 -5.85
C TYR A 25 7.78 5.89 -5.50
N PHE A 26 8.21 4.65 -5.30
CA PHE A 26 7.35 3.57 -4.86
C PHE A 26 6.87 3.78 -3.42
N ASP A 27 7.78 4.13 -2.52
CA ASP A 27 7.53 4.51 -1.12
C ASP A 27 6.51 5.65 -1.04
N ARG A 28 6.78 6.77 -1.73
CA ARG A 28 5.84 7.90 -1.83
C ARG A 28 4.49 7.54 -2.43
N ALA A 29 4.44 6.58 -3.35
CA ALA A 29 3.17 6.12 -3.92
C ALA A 29 2.35 5.34 -2.89
N LEU A 30 2.99 4.50 -2.07
CA LEU A 30 2.32 3.78 -0.98
C LEU A 30 1.88 4.74 0.13
N GLU A 31 2.74 5.65 0.57
CA GLU A 31 2.37 6.71 1.54
C GLU A 31 1.16 7.51 1.07
N SER A 32 1.09 7.82 -0.24
CA SER A 32 -0.04 8.52 -0.83
C SER A 32 -1.34 7.70 -0.73
N LEU A 33 -1.28 6.38 -0.95
CA LEU A 33 -2.44 5.49 -0.83
C LEU A 33 -2.91 5.33 0.62
N GLU A 34 -1.97 5.28 1.56
CA GLU A 34 -2.22 5.16 3.00
C GLU A 34 -2.81 6.44 3.62
N ASN A 35 -2.63 7.59 2.97
CA ASN A 35 -3.12 8.89 3.44
C ASN A 35 -4.29 9.47 2.61
N GLN A 36 -5.00 8.64 1.84
CA GLN A 36 -6.16 9.09 1.07
C GLN A 36 -7.38 9.41 1.95
N THR A 37 -8.26 10.31 1.48
CA THR A 37 -9.53 10.63 2.15
C THR A 37 -10.48 9.42 2.20
N VAL A 38 -10.40 8.51 1.23
CA VAL A 38 -11.09 7.23 1.23
C VAL A 38 -10.06 6.13 1.08
N LEU A 39 -9.85 5.36 2.14
CA LEU A 39 -8.83 4.32 2.17
C LEU A 39 -9.28 3.08 1.37
N PRO A 40 -8.38 2.49 0.57
CA PRO A 40 -8.64 1.18 -0.02
C PRO A 40 -8.76 0.14 1.09
N THR A 41 -9.61 -0.87 0.87
CA THR A 41 -9.70 -2.02 1.80
C THR A 41 -8.52 -2.96 1.64
N GLN A 42 -7.82 -2.89 0.50
CA GLN A 42 -6.68 -3.72 0.18
C GLN A 42 -5.79 -3.04 -0.85
N ILE A 43 -4.48 -3.13 -0.66
CA ILE A 43 -3.48 -2.82 -1.67
C ILE A 43 -2.81 -4.14 -2.08
N VAL A 44 -2.88 -4.49 -3.36
CA VAL A 44 -2.25 -5.68 -3.92
C VAL A 44 -1.06 -5.23 -4.76
N ILE A 45 0.14 -5.65 -4.37
CA ILE A 45 1.38 -5.34 -5.07
C ILE A 45 1.84 -6.59 -5.82
N VAL A 46 1.89 -6.50 -7.15
CA VAL A 46 2.41 -7.57 -8.02
C VAL A 46 3.87 -7.28 -8.33
N LYS A 47 4.74 -8.22 -7.97
CA LYS A 47 6.16 -8.18 -8.35
C LYS A 47 6.30 -8.72 -9.77
N ASP A 48 6.54 -7.83 -10.73
CA ASP A 48 6.75 -8.21 -12.13
C ASP A 48 8.23 -8.56 -12.36
N GLY A 49 8.57 -9.78 -11.94
CA GLY A 49 9.92 -10.32 -11.94
C GLY A 49 10.72 -9.99 -10.67
N PRO A 50 12.03 -10.33 -10.66
CA PRO A 50 12.88 -10.09 -9.50
C PRO A 50 12.98 -8.59 -9.20
N LEU A 51 12.85 -8.21 -7.93
CA LEU A 51 13.05 -6.84 -7.46
C LEU A 51 14.47 -6.67 -6.91
N ASN A 52 14.90 -5.41 -6.82
CA ASN A 52 16.13 -5.07 -6.10
C ASN A 52 15.84 -4.96 -4.59
N GLU A 53 16.90 -4.98 -3.78
CA GLU A 53 16.80 -4.98 -2.32
C GLU A 53 16.06 -3.74 -1.79
N SER A 54 16.30 -2.56 -2.37
CA SER A 54 15.64 -1.33 -1.91
C SER A 54 14.13 -1.34 -2.16
N LEU A 55 13.65 -1.89 -3.27
CA LEU A 55 12.21 -2.07 -3.51
C LEU A 55 11.61 -3.11 -2.55
N GLU A 56 12.33 -4.20 -2.26
CA GLU A 56 11.90 -5.19 -1.27
C GLU A 56 11.82 -4.60 0.14
N ASP A 57 12.74 -3.72 0.51
CA ASP A 57 12.74 -3.06 1.81
C ASP A 57 11.55 -2.10 1.97
N VAL A 58 11.18 -1.37 0.92
CA VAL A 58 9.94 -0.56 0.92
C VAL A 58 8.73 -1.47 1.19
N ILE A 59 8.60 -2.62 0.50
CA ILE A 59 7.49 -3.56 0.75
C ILE A 59 7.48 -4.01 2.23
N LYS A 60 8.63 -4.34 2.82
CA LYS A 60 8.71 -4.76 4.22
C LYS A 60 8.32 -3.66 5.20
N ILE A 61 8.67 -2.40 4.92
CA ILE A 61 8.33 -1.25 5.76
C ILE A 61 6.81 -1.10 5.84
N HIS A 62 6.14 -1.04 4.68
CA HIS A 62 4.70 -0.85 4.62
C HIS A 62 3.90 -2.08 5.11
N LEU A 63 4.41 -3.30 4.92
CA LEU A 63 3.76 -4.51 5.47
C LEU A 63 3.84 -4.60 7.00
N LYS A 64 4.91 -4.10 7.63
CA LYS A 64 5.09 -4.22 9.09
C LYS A 64 4.14 -3.33 9.88
N LEU A 65 3.76 -2.19 9.32
CA LEU A 65 2.87 -1.22 9.96
C LEU A 65 1.48 -1.80 10.26
N GLU A 66 1.06 -2.84 9.53
CA GLU A 66 -0.23 -3.54 9.75
C GLU A 66 -0.20 -4.52 10.94
N SER A 67 0.98 -4.85 11.49
CA SER A 67 1.14 -5.93 12.50
C SER A 67 1.37 -5.47 13.95
N SER A 68 1.21 -4.18 14.26
CA SER A 68 1.43 -3.63 15.63
C SER A 68 0.18 -3.11 16.35
N GLU A 69 -1.04 -3.35 15.86
CA GLU A 69 -2.29 -2.99 16.56
C GLU A 69 -3.21 -4.19 16.86
N THR A 70 -2.67 -5.26 17.45
CA THR A 70 -3.50 -6.25 18.15
C THR A 70 -2.76 -6.83 19.35
N ASP A 71 -2.85 -6.12 20.48
CA ASP A 71 -2.86 -6.65 21.84
C ASP A 71 -3.88 -5.83 22.67
#